data_AF-A0A2J6RPG7-F1
#
_entry.id   AF-A0A2J6RPG7-F1
#
_cell.length_a   1.000
_cell.length_b   1.000
_cell.length_c   1.000
_cell.angle_alpha   90.00
_cell.angle_beta   90.00
_cell.angle_gamma   90.00
#
_symmetry.space_group_name_H-M   'P 1'
#
loop_
_entity.id
_entity.type
_entity.pdbx_description
1 polymer ?
#
loop_
_entity_poly.entity_id
_entity_poly.type
_entity_poly.pdbx_seq_one_letter_code
_entity_poly.pdbx_strand_id
1 'polypeptide(L)'
;QKWDSLKDEIHSIYLINDATLKNTKPSIENKHGFLASARKWKEKLKKWKFNKNRSASDMNIILSKAEKRVREEGKETVFFHGKTHITKERIEHFKRKKTKSEVEIVSSIAGMSEAQ
;
A
#
# COMPACT_ATOMS: atom_id res chain seq x y z
N GLN A 1 -16.18 21.86 -8.91
CA GLN A 1 -16.51 21.75 -7.47
C GLN A 1 -15.17 21.73 -6.69
N LYS A 2 -15.02 22.34 -5.50
CA LYS A 2 -13.71 22.46 -4.79
C LYS A 2 -12.95 21.13 -4.60
N TRP A 3 -13.67 20.01 -4.56
CA TRP A 3 -13.09 18.64 -4.55
C TRP A 3 -12.26 18.28 -5.77
N ASP A 4 -12.68 18.71 -6.97
CA ASP A 4 -12.02 18.32 -8.21
C ASP A 4 -10.67 19.03 -8.35
N SER A 5 -10.62 20.31 -7.94
CA SER A 5 -9.40 21.10 -7.89
C SER A 5 -8.37 20.58 -6.88
N LEU A 6 -8.84 19.94 -5.79
CA LEU A 6 -7.97 19.37 -4.75
C LEU A 6 -7.61 17.90 -5.02
N LYS A 7 -8.22 17.26 -6.02
CA LYS A 7 -8.12 15.81 -6.24
C LYS A 7 -6.69 15.35 -6.43
N ASP A 8 -5.89 16.08 -7.20
CA ASP A 8 -4.51 15.70 -7.50
C ASP A 8 -3.59 15.84 -6.28
N GLU A 9 -3.79 16.88 -5.47
CA GLU A 9 -3.04 17.04 -4.22
C GLU A 9 -3.47 15.99 -3.19
N ILE A 10 -4.76 15.70 -3.08
CA ILE A 10 -5.28 14.61 -2.25
C ILE A 10 -4.69 13.27 -2.69
N HIS A 11 -4.60 13.02 -3.99
CA HIS A 11 -3.95 11.82 -4.53
C HIS A 11 -2.48 11.74 -4.10
N SER A 12 -1.74 12.84 -4.24
CA SER A 12 -0.33 12.89 -3.84
C SER A 12 -0.15 12.60 -2.36
N ILE A 13 -0.90 13.26 -1.48
CA ILE A 13 -0.76 13.08 -0.04
C ILE A 13 -1.22 11.68 0.37
N TYR A 14 -2.38 11.24 -0.11
CA TYR A 14 -3.01 10.00 0.35
C TYR A 14 -2.36 8.73 -0.22
N LEU A 15 -1.99 8.73 -1.51
CA LEU A 15 -1.47 7.53 -2.20
C LEU A 15 0.03 7.57 -2.42
N ILE A 16 0.62 8.73 -2.78
CA ILE A 16 2.06 8.81 -3.09
C ILE A 16 2.87 8.90 -1.79
N ASN A 17 2.49 9.81 -0.87
CA ASN A 17 3.16 9.96 0.43
C ASN A 17 2.68 8.94 1.48
N ASP A 18 1.85 7.99 1.06
CA ASP A 18 1.22 6.97 1.89
C ASP A 18 0.54 7.47 3.19
N ALA A 19 0.14 8.74 3.25
CA ALA A 19 -0.45 9.31 4.45
C ALA A 19 -1.83 8.71 4.75
N THR A 20 -2.14 8.50 6.03
CA THR A 20 -3.49 8.04 6.42
C THR A 20 -4.54 9.13 6.16
N LEU A 21 -5.82 8.76 6.15
CA LEU A 21 -6.90 9.75 6.05
C LEU A 21 -6.85 10.75 7.23
N LYS A 22 -6.41 10.30 8.41
CA LYS A 22 -6.23 11.16 9.59
C LYS A 22 -5.17 12.24 9.39
N ASN A 23 -4.15 11.99 8.56
CA ASN A 23 -3.10 12.95 8.26
C ASN A 23 -3.43 13.78 7.01
N THR A 24 -4.03 13.15 5.99
CA THR A 24 -4.36 13.80 4.71
C THR A 24 -5.38 14.92 4.89
N LYS A 25 -6.41 14.67 5.70
CA LYS A 25 -7.49 15.64 5.95
C LYS A 25 -6.98 16.95 6.58
N PRO A 26 -6.26 16.95 7.72
CA PRO A 26 -5.72 18.18 8.29
C PRO A 26 -4.70 18.86 7.38
N SER A 27 -3.91 18.12 6.59
CA SER A 27 -3.00 18.75 5.62
C SER A 27 -3.74 19.58 4.56
N ILE A 28 -4.88 19.08 4.07
CA ILE A 28 -5.70 19.79 3.08
C ILE A 28 -6.51 20.92 3.74
N GLU A 29 -6.98 20.72 4.97
CA GLU A 29 -7.66 21.76 5.76
C GLU A 29 -6.73 22.94 6.04
N ASN A 30 -5.50 22.68 6.49
CA ASN A 30 -4.52 23.72 6.82
C ASN A 30 -4.06 24.51 5.57
N LYS A 31 -3.92 23.84 4.43
CA LYS A 31 -3.46 24.50 3.19
C LYS A 31 -4.56 25.26 2.45
N HIS A 32 -5.79 24.74 2.42
CA HIS A 32 -6.86 25.23 1.54
C HIS A 32 -8.13 25.69 2.27
N GLY A 33 -8.11 25.66 3.61
CA GLY A 33 -9.29 25.94 4.45
C GLY A 33 -10.46 25.00 4.16
N PHE A 34 -10.19 23.79 3.65
CA PHE A 34 -11.22 22.91 3.12
C PHE A 34 -11.74 21.90 4.15
N LEU A 35 -12.77 22.30 4.88
CA LEU A 35 -13.40 21.48 5.92
C LEU A 35 -14.45 20.53 5.32
N ALA A 36 -14.32 19.23 5.61
CA ALA A 36 -15.34 18.24 5.25
C ALA A 36 -15.39 17.07 6.26
N SER A 37 -16.57 16.46 6.42
CA SER A 37 -16.72 15.32 7.33
C SER A 37 -15.92 14.10 6.85
N ALA A 38 -15.45 13.27 7.80
CA ALA A 38 -14.69 12.06 7.48
C ALA A 38 -15.49 11.10 6.58
N ARG A 39 -16.82 11.07 6.72
CA ARG A 39 -17.71 10.33 5.83
C ARG A 39 -17.58 10.80 4.38
N LYS A 40 -17.68 12.11 4.15
CA LYS A 40 -17.59 12.72 2.81
C LYS A 40 -16.23 12.43 2.15
N TRP A 41 -15.15 12.49 2.94
CA TRP A 41 -13.82 12.10 2.51
C TRP A 41 -13.76 10.64 2.05
N LYS A 42 -14.25 9.70 2.85
CA LYS A 42 -14.30 8.28 2.49
C LYS A 42 -15.12 8.04 1.22
N GLU A 43 -16.27 8.69 1.09
CA GLU A 43 -17.11 8.62 -0.12
C GLU A 43 -16.37 9.13 -1.37
N LYS A 44 -15.63 10.25 -1.25
CA LYS A 44 -14.84 10.79 -2.37
C LYS A 44 -13.65 9.91 -2.74
N LEU A 45 -12.89 9.43 -1.76
CA LEU A 45 -11.78 8.49 -1.99
C LEU A 45 -12.26 7.21 -2.67
N LYS A 46 -13.41 6.67 -2.25
CA LYS A 46 -14.04 5.51 -2.90
C LYS A 46 -14.48 5.84 -4.33
N LYS A 47 -15.15 6.98 -4.56
CA LYS A 47 -15.58 7.43 -5.89
C LYS A 47 -14.40 7.60 -6.85
N TRP A 48 -13.26 8.06 -6.36
CA TRP A 48 -12.04 8.21 -7.14
C TRP A 48 -11.19 6.93 -7.23
N LYS A 49 -11.63 5.84 -6.60
CA LYS A 49 -10.91 4.57 -6.51
C LYS A 49 -9.50 4.73 -5.92
N PHE A 50 -9.33 5.65 -4.97
CA PHE A 50 -8.07 5.83 -4.26
C PHE A 50 -7.93 4.73 -3.21
N ASN A 51 -7.49 3.56 -3.66
CA ASN A 51 -7.28 2.40 -2.81
C ASN A 51 -5.80 2.27 -2.45
N LYS A 52 -5.49 2.30 -1.15
CA LYS A 52 -4.14 2.04 -0.63
C LYS A 52 -3.77 0.56 -0.70
N ASN A 53 -4.77 -0.31 -0.61
CA ASN A 53 -4.55 -1.74 -0.56
C ASN A 53 -4.39 -2.26 -1.99
N ARG A 54 -3.14 -2.58 -2.32
CA ARG A 54 -2.83 -3.41 -3.48
C ARG A 54 -3.21 -4.84 -3.19
N SER A 55 -3.65 -5.56 -4.22
CA SER A 55 -3.95 -6.97 -4.05
C SER A 55 -2.66 -7.71 -3.66
N ALA A 56 -2.79 -8.71 -2.79
CA ALA A 56 -1.65 -9.56 -2.43
C ALA A 56 -1.07 -10.25 -3.67
N SER A 57 -1.89 -10.51 -4.68
CA SER A 57 -1.47 -11.06 -5.98
C SER A 57 -0.51 -10.14 -6.71
N ASP A 58 -0.85 -8.85 -6.87
CA ASP A 58 0.03 -7.87 -7.52
C ASP A 58 1.37 -7.73 -6.79
N MET A 59 1.32 -7.69 -5.45
CA MET A 59 2.52 -7.60 -4.63
C MET A 59 3.39 -8.85 -4.73
N ASN A 60 2.80 -10.05 -4.84
CA ASN A 60 3.55 -11.27 -5.09
C ASN A 60 4.25 -11.23 -6.45
N ILE A 61 3.59 -10.77 -7.52
CA ILE A 61 4.21 -10.64 -8.84
C ILE A 61 5.42 -9.69 -8.79
N ILE A 62 5.26 -8.55 -8.13
CA ILE A 62 6.33 -7.57 -7.96
C ILE A 62 7.50 -8.18 -7.18
N LEU A 63 7.22 -8.86 -6.06
CA LEU A 63 8.23 -9.48 -5.23
C LEU A 63 9.01 -10.56 -6.01
N SER A 64 8.30 -11.49 -6.66
CA SER A 64 8.94 -12.54 -7.47
C SER A 64 9.80 -11.97 -8.59
N LYS A 65 9.35 -10.88 -9.23
CA LYS A 65 10.11 -10.23 -10.30
C LYS A 65 11.33 -9.46 -9.77
N ALA A 66 11.22 -8.84 -8.59
CA ALA A 66 12.33 -8.19 -7.91
C ALA A 66 13.42 -9.21 -7.53
N GLU A 67 13.02 -10.31 -6.89
CA GLU A 67 13.94 -11.38 -6.47
C GLU A 67 14.63 -12.05 -7.66
N LYS A 68 13.88 -12.32 -8.74
CA LYS A 68 14.43 -12.88 -9.97
C LYS A 68 15.53 -11.98 -10.54
N ARG A 69 15.29 -10.66 -10.65
CA ARG A 69 16.24 -9.72 -11.25
C ARG A 69 17.48 -9.48 -10.39
N VAL A 70 17.32 -9.47 -9.08
CA VAL A 70 18.47 -9.42 -8.17
C VAL A 70 19.32 -10.69 -8.34
N ARG A 71 18.69 -11.87 -8.36
CA ARG A 71 19.40 -13.15 -8.45
C ARG A 71 20.07 -13.40 -9.80
N GLU A 72 19.38 -13.11 -10.90
CA GLU A 72 19.83 -13.48 -12.25
C GLU A 72 20.58 -12.36 -12.98
N GLU A 73 20.22 -11.09 -12.71
CA GLU A 73 20.80 -9.94 -13.42
C GLU A 73 21.64 -9.04 -12.50
N GLY A 74 21.60 -9.23 -11.18
CA GLY A 74 22.24 -8.34 -10.21
C GLY A 74 21.62 -6.93 -10.16
N LYS A 75 20.40 -6.76 -10.69
CA LYS A 75 19.79 -5.44 -10.87
C LYS A 75 18.69 -5.15 -9.87
N GLU A 76 18.76 -3.95 -9.33
CA GLU A 76 17.68 -3.38 -8.54
C GLU A 76 16.60 -2.79 -9.45
N THR A 77 15.34 -3.12 -9.19
CA THR A 77 14.22 -2.72 -10.06
C THR A 77 13.32 -1.71 -9.39
N VAL A 78 13.03 -0.62 -10.09
CA VAL A 78 12.01 0.36 -9.71
C VAL A 78 10.66 -0.09 -10.27
N PHE A 79 9.63 -0.16 -9.44
CA PHE A 79 8.30 -0.59 -9.85
C PHE A 79 7.29 0.55 -9.77
N PHE A 80 6.42 0.63 -10.78
CA PHE A 80 5.29 1.55 -10.82
C PHE A 80 4.01 0.78 -11.04
N HIS A 81 2.89 1.37 -10.62
CA HIS A 81 1.56 0.90 -10.98
C HIS A 81 0.67 2.11 -11.18
N GLY A 82 0.20 2.26 -12.43
CA GLY A 82 -0.27 3.54 -12.91
C GLY A 82 0.79 4.62 -12.70
N LYS A 83 0.43 5.68 -11.99
CA LYS A 83 1.31 6.84 -11.71
C LYS A 83 2.05 6.75 -10.38
N THR A 84 1.88 5.66 -9.62
CA THR A 84 2.40 5.55 -8.26
C THR A 84 3.62 4.64 -8.21
N HIS A 85 4.74 5.20 -7.73
CA HIS A 85 5.96 4.45 -7.43
C HIS A 85 5.74 3.50 -6.24
N ILE A 86 6.23 2.28 -6.37
CA ILE A 86 6.21 1.27 -5.32
C ILE A 86 7.58 1.29 -4.65
N THR A 87 7.62 1.82 -3.44
CA THR A 87 8.87 1.91 -2.68
C THR A 87 9.39 0.52 -2.31
N LYS A 88 10.71 0.38 -2.28
CA LYS A 88 11.38 -0.87 -1.85
C LYS A 88 10.96 -1.25 -0.44
N GLU A 89 10.85 -0.27 0.46
CA GLU A 89 10.39 -0.49 1.83
C GLU A 89 9.01 -1.16 1.89
N ARG A 90 8.10 -0.80 0.99
CA ARG A 90 6.77 -1.42 0.91
C ARG A 90 6.84 -2.86 0.39
N ILE A 91 7.72 -3.17 -0.56
CA ILE A 91 7.96 -4.55 -1.04
C ILE A 91 8.56 -5.40 0.10
N GLU A 92 9.55 -4.87 0.80
CA GLU A 92 10.21 -5.48 1.96
C GLU A 92 9.22 -5.75 3.11
N HIS A 93 8.37 -4.76 3.44
CA HIS A 93 7.33 -4.92 4.46
C HIS A 93 6.33 -6.02 4.08
N PHE A 94 5.96 -6.12 2.81
CA PHE A 94 5.09 -7.19 2.33
C PHE A 94 5.77 -8.57 2.45
N LYS A 95 7.04 -8.68 2.06
CA LYS A 95 7.86 -9.90 2.21
C LYS A 95 7.89 -10.37 3.66
N ARG A 96 8.25 -9.48 4.61
CA ARG A 96 8.28 -9.81 6.04
C ARG A 96 6.94 -10.31 6.57
N LYS A 97 5.84 -9.65 6.17
CA LYS A 97 4.49 -10.06 6.60
C LYS A 97 4.14 -11.46 6.10
N LYS A 98 4.52 -11.81 4.86
CA LYS A 98 4.31 -13.14 4.28
C LYS A 98 5.12 -14.21 5.02
N THR A 99 6.40 -13.96 5.28
CA THR A 99 7.25 -14.88 6.03
C THR A 99 6.70 -15.14 7.43
N LYS A 100 6.22 -14.10 8.14
CA LYS A 100 5.61 -14.28 9.46
C LYS A 100 4.37 -15.18 9.41
N SER A 101 3.49 -14.99 8.42
CA SER A 101 2.30 -15.84 8.27
C SER A 101 2.65 -17.29 7.92
N GLU A 102 3.67 -17.53 7.08
CA GLU A 102 4.10 -18.89 6.75
C GLU A 102 4.71 -19.60 7.96
N VAL A 103 5.51 -18.90 8.77
CA VAL A 103 6.12 -19.45 9.98
C VAL A 103 5.06 -19.81 11.04
N GLU A 104 4.04 -18.98 11.23
CA GLU A 104 2.92 -19.28 12.15
C GLU A 104 2.10 -20.51 11.71
N ILE A 105 1.88 -20.67 10.39
CA ILE A 105 1.19 -21.83 9.82
C ILE A 105 2.01 -23.11 10.04
N VAL A 106 3.31 -23.08 9.73
CA VAL A 106 4.20 -24.25 9.90
C VAL A 106 4.31 -24.65 11.37
N SER A 107 4.41 -23.69 12.29
CA SER A 107 4.43 -23.97 13.74
C SER A 107 3.14 -24.62 14.22
N SER A 108 1.98 -24.23 13.66
CA SER A 108 0.68 -24.79 14.03
C SER A 108 0.49 -26.20 13.47
N ILE A 109 1.02 -26.49 12.29
CA ILE A 109 0.98 -27.84 11.69
C ILE A 109 1.93 -28.80 12.42
N ALA A 110 3.14 -28.34 12.77
CA ALA A 110 4.11 -29.17 13.49
C ALA A 110 3.61 -29.58 14.90
N GLY A 111 2.91 -28.69 15.60
CA GLY A 111 2.33 -28.99 16.92
C GLY A 111 1.16 -29.98 16.91
N MET A 112 0.62 -30.34 15.74
CA MET A 112 -0.46 -31.33 15.62
C MET A 112 0.06 -32.77 15.37
N SER A 113 1.37 -32.97 15.15
CA SER A 113 1.93 -34.28 14.77
C SER A 113 2.59 -35.06 15.93
N GLU A 114 2.58 -34.55 17.16
CA GLU A 114 3.20 -35.19 18.33
C GLU A 114 2.20 -35.85 19.32
N ALA A 115 0.96 -36.10 18.90
CA ALA A 115 -0.03 -36.82 19.69
C ALA A 115 -0.40 -38.16 19.03
N GLN A 116 0.44 -39.18 19.20
CA GLN A 116 0.09 -40.60 19.01
C GLN A 116 0.61 -41.44 20.17
#